data_AF-A0A4Z0N7Y4-F1
#
_entry.id   AF-A0A4Z0N7Y4-F1
#
_cell.length_a   1.000
_cell.length_b   1.000
_cell.length_c   1.000
_cell.angle_alpha   90.00
_cell.angle_beta   90.00
_cell.angle_gamma   90.00
#
_symmetry.space_group_name_H-M   'P 1'
#
loop_
_entity.id
_entity.type
_entity.pdbx_description
1 polymer ?
#
loop_
_entity_poly.entity_id
_entity_poly.type
_entity_poly.pdbx_seq_one_letter_code
_entity_poly.pdbx_strand_id
1 'polypeptide(L)'
;MTAAGSADATDDREFDTIAWQFLCSQYIGRTYWDWPLERRLDAFLRHQGREDILKDGAAYATVVDRVMANLGRARRDGVLSPPHA
;
A
#
# COMPACT_ATOMS: atom_id res chain seq x y z
N MET A 1 15.44 -22.73 -20.58
CA MET A 1 15.85 -21.32 -20.47
C MET A 1 14.59 -20.52 -20.82
N THR A 2 13.79 -19.98 -19.89
CA THR A 2 14.11 -18.92 -18.92
C THR A 2 13.18 -19.00 -17.69
N ALA A 3 13.78 -19.04 -16.50
CA ALA A 3 13.10 -18.80 -15.23
C ALA A 3 13.02 -17.28 -15.00
N ALA A 4 11.98 -16.63 -15.55
CA ALA A 4 11.71 -15.21 -15.34
C ALA A 4 10.39 -14.96 -14.56
N GLY A 5 9.80 -16.01 -13.98
CA GLY A 5 8.55 -15.92 -13.20
C GLY A 5 8.74 -15.78 -11.68
N SER A 6 9.99 -15.78 -11.19
CA SER A 6 10.27 -15.81 -9.73
C SER A 6 10.61 -14.44 -9.14
N ALA A 7 11.13 -13.50 -9.95
CA ALA A 7 11.45 -12.15 -9.48
C ALA A 7 10.17 -11.31 -9.29
N ASP A 8 9.27 -11.35 -10.26
CA ASP A 8 7.98 -10.63 -10.27
C ASP A 8 7.09 -11.03 -9.07
N ALA A 9 7.02 -12.33 -8.76
CA ALA A 9 6.22 -12.84 -7.64
C ALA A 9 6.78 -12.48 -6.24
N THR A 10 8.07 -12.18 -6.16
CA THR A 10 8.71 -11.77 -4.88
C THR A 10 8.45 -10.30 -4.62
N ASP A 11 8.57 -9.48 -5.67
CA ASP A 11 8.23 -8.05 -5.65
C ASP A 11 6.75 -7.84 -5.34
N ASP A 12 5.88 -8.64 -5.98
CA ASP A 12 4.44 -8.63 -5.72
C ASP A 12 4.08 -8.87 -4.24
N ARG A 13 4.74 -9.84 -3.59
CA ARG A 13 4.51 -10.12 -2.16
C ARG A 13 5.10 -9.03 -1.26
N GLU A 14 6.22 -8.45 -1.65
CA GLU A 14 6.79 -7.31 -0.92
C GLU A 14 5.85 -6.10 -0.98
N PHE A 15 5.35 -5.75 -2.18
CA PHE A 15 4.38 -4.67 -2.35
C PHE A 15 3.05 -4.94 -1.66
N ASP A 16 2.56 -6.19 -1.70
CA ASP A 16 1.34 -6.57 -0.97
C ASP A 16 1.52 -6.40 0.55
N THR A 17 2.70 -6.78 1.07
CA THR A 17 3.05 -6.57 2.48
C THR A 17 3.13 -5.08 2.83
N ILE A 18 3.75 -4.26 1.98
CA ILE A 18 3.83 -2.80 2.16
C ILE A 18 2.42 -2.19 2.13
N ALA A 19 1.59 -2.59 1.17
CA ALA A 19 0.22 -2.14 1.05
C ALA A 19 -0.61 -2.50 2.30
N TRP A 20 -0.47 -3.73 2.80
CA TRP A 20 -1.15 -4.15 4.02
C TRP A 20 -0.67 -3.38 5.26
N GLN A 21 0.64 -3.15 5.40
CA GLN A 21 1.18 -2.34 6.49
C GLN A 21 0.69 -0.89 6.44
N PHE A 22 0.59 -0.31 5.24
CA PHE A 22 0.01 1.00 5.05
C PHE A 22 -1.46 1.04 5.48
N LEU A 23 -2.24 0.01 5.13
CA LEU A 23 -3.65 -0.11 5.49
C LEU A 23 -3.88 -0.22 7.00
N CYS A 24 -2.99 -0.92 7.71
CA CYS A 24 -3.01 -1.05 9.16
C CYS A 24 -2.38 0.17 9.89
N SER A 25 -1.79 1.12 9.16
CA SER A 25 -1.10 2.26 9.76
C SER A 25 -2.04 3.41 10.09
N GLN A 26 -1.56 4.32 10.96
CA GLN A 26 -2.26 5.54 11.34
C GLN A 26 -2.64 6.44 10.15
N TYR A 27 -1.97 6.28 9.01
CA TYR A 27 -2.21 7.05 7.78
C TYR A 27 -3.60 6.79 7.18
N ILE A 28 -4.23 5.65 7.45
CA ILE A 28 -5.63 5.41 7.05
C ILE A 28 -6.64 5.97 8.07
N GLY A 29 -6.17 6.40 9.24
CA GLY A 29 -6.98 7.04 10.27
C GLY A 29 -7.57 8.38 9.83
N ARG A 30 -8.61 8.84 10.57
CA ARG A 30 -9.30 10.12 10.31
C ARG A 30 -8.37 11.34 10.35
N THR A 31 -7.27 11.28 11.10
CA THR A 31 -6.30 12.37 11.18
C THR A 31 -5.74 12.76 9.81
N TYR A 32 -5.65 11.80 8.88
CA TYR A 32 -5.15 12.03 7.53
C TYR A 32 -6.26 12.01 6.48
N TRP A 33 -7.55 12.02 6.88
CA TRP A 33 -8.66 11.88 5.93
C TRP A 33 -8.74 12.99 4.89
N ASP A 34 -8.28 14.19 5.24
CA ASP A 34 -8.13 15.34 4.34
C ASP A 34 -7.13 15.11 3.19
N TRP A 35 -6.22 14.15 3.32
CA TRP A 35 -5.18 13.92 2.31
C TRP A 35 -5.65 12.86 1.31
N PRO A 36 -5.36 13.00 0.00
CA PRO A 36 -5.61 11.94 -0.96
C PRO A 36 -4.75 10.71 -0.64
N LEU A 37 -5.22 9.52 -1.05
CA LEU A 37 -4.58 8.24 -0.76
C LEU A 37 -3.10 8.22 -1.17
N GLU A 38 -2.80 8.71 -2.37
CA GLU A 38 -1.44 8.81 -2.92
C GLU A 38 -0.53 9.64 -2.00
N ARG A 39 -1.02 10.79 -1.50
CA ARG A 39 -0.24 11.66 -0.60
C ARG A 39 0.02 11.02 0.76
N ARG A 40 -0.91 10.19 1.25
CA ARG A 40 -0.70 9.41 2.48
C ARG A 40 0.30 8.29 2.25
N LEU A 41 0.21 7.62 1.11
CA LEU A 41 1.13 6.57 0.71
C LEU A 41 2.54 7.14 0.53
N ASP A 42 2.68 8.31 -0.08
CA ASP A 42 3.97 9.01 -0.21
C ASP A 42 4.60 9.30 1.14
N ALA A 43 3.81 9.82 2.09
CA ALA A 43 4.29 10.10 3.44
C ALA A 43 4.72 8.80 4.16
N PHE A 44 3.96 7.72 3.99
CA PHE A 44 4.28 6.41 4.56
C PHE A 44 5.56 5.82 3.95
N LEU A 45 5.70 5.84 2.61
CA LEU A 45 6.88 5.35 1.92
C LEU A 45 8.13 6.15 2.30
N ARG A 46 8.02 7.49 2.41
CA ARG A 46 9.09 8.34 2.94
C ARG A 46 9.45 7.98 4.38
N HIS A 47 8.45 7.70 5.22
CA HIS A 47 8.68 7.33 6.61
C HIS A 47 9.38 5.97 6.75
N GLN A 48 9.08 5.02 5.85
CA GLN A 48 9.74 3.72 5.76
C GLN A 48 11.13 3.77 5.07
N GLY A 49 11.54 4.94 4.56
CA GLY A 49 12.79 5.08 3.81
C GLY A 49 12.76 4.44 2.42
N ARG A 50 11.57 4.15 1.87
CA ARG A 50 11.38 3.52 0.56
C ARG A 50 11.34 4.53 -0.58
N GLU A 51 12.39 5.36 -0.65
CA GLU A 51 12.54 6.35 -1.72
C GLU A 51 12.82 5.71 -3.09
N ASP A 52 13.29 4.47 -3.10
CA ASP A 52 13.43 3.62 -4.27
C ASP A 52 12.08 3.42 -4.99
N ILE A 53 11.03 3.07 -4.24
CA ILE A 53 9.66 2.90 -4.77
C ILE A 53 9.09 4.25 -5.24
N LEU A 54 9.40 5.36 -4.56
CA LEU A 54 8.94 6.69 -4.97
C LEU A 54 9.62 7.19 -6.25
N LYS A 55 10.84 6.75 -6.52
CA LYS A 55 11.59 7.09 -7.74
C LYS A 55 11.19 6.19 -8.91
N ASP A 56 10.72 4.99 -8.62
CA ASP A 56 10.21 4.04 -9.62
C ASP A 56 8.69 4.14 -9.76
N GLY A 57 8.23 4.81 -10.82
CA GLY A 57 6.81 4.99 -11.08
C GLY A 57 6.04 3.67 -11.34
N ALA A 58 6.72 2.61 -11.80
CA ALA A 58 6.08 1.31 -11.98
C ALA A 58 5.89 0.61 -10.62
N ALA A 59 6.92 0.60 -9.78
CA ALA A 59 6.82 0.07 -8.42
C ALA A 59 5.75 0.82 -7.60
N TYR A 60 5.73 2.15 -7.70
CA TYR A 60 4.71 2.98 -7.06
C TYR A 60 3.30 2.60 -7.51
N ALA A 61 3.08 2.49 -8.83
CA ALA A 61 1.78 2.10 -9.38
C ALA A 61 1.35 0.72 -8.90
N THR A 62 2.28 -0.25 -8.82
CA THR A 62 2.02 -1.58 -8.27
C THR A 62 1.60 -1.51 -6.80
N VAL A 63 2.29 -0.73 -5.96
CA VAL A 63 1.89 -0.56 -4.54
C VAL A 63 0.50 0.06 -4.43
N VAL A 64 0.18 1.06 -5.25
CA VAL A 64 -1.16 1.67 -5.26
C VAL A 64 -2.23 0.66 -5.65
N ASP A 65 -1.99 -0.14 -6.69
CA ASP A 65 -2.92 -1.22 -7.10
C ASP A 65 -3.13 -2.24 -5.98
N ARG A 66 -2.04 -2.69 -5.33
CA ARG A 66 -2.10 -3.60 -4.18
C ARG A 66 -2.83 -2.98 -2.99
N VAL A 67 -2.65 -1.69 -2.72
CA VAL A 67 -3.42 -0.97 -1.69
C VAL A 67 -4.90 -1.00 -2.04
N MET A 68 -5.29 -0.71 -3.28
CA MET A 68 -6.70 -0.71 -3.70
C MET A 68 -7.33 -2.11 -3.68
N ALA A 69 -6.60 -3.13 -4.13
CA ALA A 69 -7.01 -4.53 -4.07
C ALA A 69 -7.23 -4.99 -2.62
N ASN A 70 -6.31 -4.62 -1.72
CA ASN A 70 -6.40 -4.96 -0.30
C ASN A 70 -7.35 -4.05 0.47
N LEU A 71 -7.64 -2.82 0.01
CA LEU A 71 -8.58 -1.90 0.66
C LEU A 71 -9.98 -2.53 0.70
N GLY A 72 -10.41 -3.14 -0.40
CA GLY A 72 -11.67 -3.89 -0.45
C GLY A 72 -11.72 -5.04 0.55
N ARG A 73 -10.60 -5.74 0.75
CA ARG A 73 -10.46 -6.83 1.72
C ARG A 73 -10.42 -6.33 3.16
N ALA A 74 -9.64 -5.29 3.45
CA ALA A 74 -9.52 -4.67 4.76
C ALA A 74 -10.84 -4.02 5.23
N ARG A 75 -11.66 -3.51 4.31
CA ARG A 75 -13.03 -3.05 4.62
C ARG A 75 -13.95 -4.20 4.98
N ARG A 76 -13.84 -5.34 4.29
CA ARG A 76 -14.64 -6.55 4.58
C ARG A 76 -14.22 -7.24 5.88
N ASP A 77 -12.93 -7.27 6.17
CA ASP A 77 -12.38 -7.84 7.41
C ASP A 77 -12.59 -6.92 8.63
N GLY A 78 -13.15 -5.72 8.45
CA GLY A 78 -13.38 -4.77 9.56
C GLY A 78 -12.11 -4.13 10.13
N VAL A 79 -10.95 -4.39 9.53
CA VAL A 79 -9.65 -3.76 9.85
C VAL A 79 -9.76 -2.25 9.72
N LEU A 80 -10.48 -1.82 8.69
CA LEU A 80 -10.91 -0.44 8.53
C LEU A 80 -12.17 -0.28 9.36
N SER A 81 -12.00 0.01 10.65
CA SER A 81 -13.12 0.24 11.57
C SER A 81 -14.14 1.16 10.87
N PRO A 82 -15.36 0.67 10.60
CA PRO A 82 -16.38 1.51 10.02
C PRO A 82 -16.64 2.67 10.98
N PRO A 83 -17.02 3.85 10.49
CA PRO A 83 -17.47 4.90 11.38
C PRO A 83 -18.64 4.33 12.18
N HIS A 84 -18.46 4.19 13.50
CA HIS A 84 -19.58 4.02 14.41
C HIS A 84 -20.52 5.19 14.15
N ALA A 85 -21.67 4.88 13.55
CA ALA A 85 -22.83 5.77 13.46
C ALA A 85 -23.49 5.90 14.84
#